data_AF-A0A7S3LBJ0-F1
#
_entry.id   AF-A0A7S3LBJ0-F1
#
_cell.length_a   1.000
_cell.length_b   1.000
_cell.length_c   1.000
_cell.angle_alpha   90.00
_cell.angle_beta   90.00
_cell.angle_gamma   90.00
#
_symmetry.space_group_name_H-M   'P 1'
#
loop_
_entity.id
_entity.type
_entity.pdbx_description
1 polymer ?
#
loop_
_entity_poly.entity_id
_entity_poly.type
_entity_poly.pdbx_seq_one_letter_code
_entity_poly.pdbx_strand_id
1 'polypeptide(L)'
;TVTTGGVLIVGQRQLTYSAPHAPTKIIPVPQALYLAATELPPDPDGGGLPRYLLADEFGNLHMLSMMVAGPAESPTNHIQGLQLETLGSCNLATSLTYLGQGLVFVGSAMGDSQLVQIHDEPFSEHGPLKKDVTGEENEDDDDEDLLLLETTYLQVLEEFPNLGPILDFDLIPTTLGGASTSSGANAPGNATSPK
;
A
#
# COMPACT_ATOMS: atom_id res chain seq x y z
N THR A 1 1.24 -24.94 10.88
CA THR A 1 0.87 -24.13 9.71
C THR A 1 -0.27 -24.83 9.00
N VAL A 2 -1.44 -24.19 8.99
CA VAL A 2 -2.61 -24.70 8.27
C VAL A 2 -2.35 -24.44 6.80
N THR A 3 -2.00 -25.48 6.05
CA THR A 3 -1.87 -25.36 4.60
C THR A 3 -3.26 -25.51 3.97
N THR A 4 -4.05 -24.44 3.99
CA THR A 4 -5.18 -24.29 3.07
C THR A 4 -4.61 -24.11 1.67
N GLY A 5 -4.28 -25.22 1.00
CA GLY A 5 -3.81 -25.20 -0.38
C GLY A 5 -4.80 -24.49 -1.30
N GLY A 6 -4.34 -23.95 -2.43
CA GLY A 6 -5.17 -23.21 -3.36
C GLY A 6 -4.35 -22.22 -4.18
N VAL A 7 -5.05 -21.45 -5.02
CA VAL A 7 -4.47 -20.43 -5.87
C VAL A 7 -5.29 -19.14 -5.71
N LEU A 8 -4.59 -18.04 -5.45
CA LEU A 8 -5.13 -16.70 -5.56
C LEU A 8 -4.91 -16.20 -6.99
N ILE A 9 -5.99 -15.84 -7.65
CA ILE A 9 -6.01 -15.29 -9.01
C ILE A 9 -6.37 -13.81 -8.88
N VAL A 10 -5.46 -12.95 -9.31
CA VAL A 10 -5.60 -11.50 -9.28
C VAL A 10 -6.04 -11.04 -10.67
N GLY A 11 -7.32 -10.66 -10.80
CA GLY A 11 -7.88 -10.12 -12.03
C GLY A 11 -8.08 -8.60 -11.93
N GLN A 12 -8.32 -7.95 -13.08
CA GLN A 12 -8.45 -6.49 -13.14
C GLN A 12 -9.71 -5.93 -12.44
N ARG A 13 -10.74 -6.75 -12.23
CA ARG A 13 -12.02 -6.34 -11.62
C ARG A 13 -12.46 -7.23 -10.47
N GLN A 14 -11.69 -8.27 -10.16
CA GLN A 14 -12.01 -9.21 -9.11
C GLN A 14 -10.77 -9.95 -8.63
N LEU A 15 -10.75 -10.29 -7.35
CA LEU A 15 -9.81 -11.23 -6.76
C LEU A 15 -10.53 -12.55 -6.51
N THR A 16 -9.93 -13.66 -6.92
CA THR A 16 -10.53 -14.99 -6.86
C THR A 16 -9.62 -15.96 -6.15
N TYR A 17 -10.09 -16.57 -5.06
CA TYR A 17 -9.41 -17.68 -4.42
C TYR A 17 -10.10 -18.99 -4.81
N SER A 18 -9.33 -19.93 -5.34
CA SER A 18 -9.79 -21.26 -5.71
C SER A 18 -8.95 -22.32 -5.01
N ALA A 19 -9.61 -23.25 -4.33
CA ALA A 19 -8.96 -24.35 -3.64
C ALA A 19 -9.62 -25.68 -4.02
N PRO A 20 -8.85 -26.79 -4.04
CA PRO A 20 -9.43 -28.12 -4.21
C PRO A 20 -10.47 -28.38 -3.12
N HIS A 21 -11.62 -28.94 -3.50
CA HIS A 21 -12.68 -29.37 -2.58
C HIS A 21 -13.32 -28.25 -1.72
N ALA A 22 -13.12 -26.98 -2.06
CA ALA A 22 -13.79 -25.84 -1.44
C ALA A 22 -14.45 -24.96 -2.50
N PRO A 23 -15.57 -24.28 -2.18
CA PRO A 23 -16.18 -23.35 -3.11
C PRO A 23 -15.25 -22.15 -3.36
N THR A 24 -15.13 -21.76 -4.63
CA THR A 24 -14.38 -20.57 -5.04
C THR A 24 -14.91 -19.32 -4.35
N LYS A 25 -14.01 -18.47 -3.87
CA LYS A 25 -14.32 -17.19 -3.23
C LYS A 25 -13.91 -16.07 -4.15
N ILE A 26 -14.80 -15.10 -4.35
CA ILE A 26 -14.59 -13.98 -5.27
C ILE A 26 -14.99 -12.70 -4.56
N ILE A 27 -14.13 -11.69 -4.63
CA ILE A 27 -14.49 -10.32 -4.24
C ILE A 27 -14.33 -9.40 -5.46
N PRO A 28 -15.31 -8.54 -5.76
CA PRO A 28 -15.15 -7.51 -6.78
C PRO A 28 -14.19 -6.44 -6.28
N VAL A 29 -13.40 -5.87 -7.18
CA VAL A 29 -12.54 -4.71 -6.91
C VAL A 29 -12.78 -3.63 -7.98
N PRO A 30 -12.48 -2.36 -7.69
CA PRO A 30 -12.40 -1.33 -8.73
C PRO A 30 -11.49 -1.79 -9.88
N GLN A 31 -11.70 -1.24 -11.07
CA GLN A 31 -10.89 -1.61 -12.22
C GLN A 31 -9.46 -1.14 -12.02
N ALA A 32 -8.54 -2.06 -11.72
CA ALA A 32 -7.13 -1.78 -11.46
C ALA A 32 -6.26 -3.00 -11.80
N LEU A 33 -5.06 -2.76 -12.32
CA LEU A 33 -4.01 -3.76 -12.46
C LEU A 33 -3.13 -3.76 -11.21
N TYR A 34 -2.95 -4.94 -10.60
CA TYR A 34 -2.00 -5.13 -9.51
C TYR A 34 -0.64 -5.53 -10.10
N LEU A 35 0.35 -4.65 -9.92
CA LEU A 35 1.64 -4.73 -10.61
C LEU A 35 2.71 -5.45 -9.79
N ALA A 36 2.60 -5.40 -8.46
CA ALA A 36 3.52 -6.05 -7.53
C ALA A 36 2.76 -6.67 -6.35
N ALA A 37 3.32 -7.75 -5.80
CA ALA A 37 2.78 -8.42 -4.63
C ALA A 37 3.90 -8.99 -3.76
N THR A 38 3.67 -9.05 -2.44
CA THR A 38 4.53 -9.78 -1.50
C THR A 38 3.67 -10.43 -0.43
N GLU A 39 4.14 -11.54 0.13
CA GLU A 39 3.52 -12.15 1.31
C GLU A 39 3.87 -11.33 2.56
N LEU A 40 2.90 -11.24 3.47
CA LEU A 40 3.06 -10.71 4.82
C LEU A 40 3.11 -11.85 5.84
N PRO A 41 3.66 -11.59 7.04
CA PRO A 41 3.53 -12.52 8.14
C PRO A 41 2.06 -12.89 8.37
N PRO A 42 1.77 -14.16 8.65
CA PRO A 42 0.42 -14.59 8.95
C PRO A 42 -0.18 -13.77 10.08
N ASP A 43 -1.49 -13.54 10.01
CA ASP A 43 -2.19 -12.78 11.03
C ASP A 43 -2.14 -13.53 12.38
N PRO A 44 -1.53 -12.98 13.45
CA PRO A 44 -1.53 -13.63 14.75
C PRO A 44 -2.94 -13.80 15.31
N ASP A 45 -3.85 -12.87 15.05
CA ASP A 45 -5.23 -12.88 15.55
C ASP A 45 -6.19 -13.59 14.57
N GLY A 46 -5.89 -13.52 13.28
CA GLY A 46 -6.59 -14.23 12.19
C GLY A 46 -6.25 -15.72 12.08
N GLY A 47 -5.63 -16.30 13.12
CA GLY A 47 -5.34 -17.73 13.22
C GLY A 47 -4.19 -18.22 12.35
N GLY A 48 -3.27 -17.34 11.96
CA GLY A 48 -2.10 -17.71 11.17
C GLY A 48 -2.42 -17.96 9.69
N LEU A 49 -3.48 -17.32 9.17
CA LEU A 49 -3.77 -17.33 7.75
C LEU A 49 -2.85 -16.38 6.98
N PRO A 50 -2.54 -16.70 5.71
CA PRO A 50 -1.66 -15.87 4.91
C PRO A 50 -2.32 -14.53 4.58
N ARG A 51 -1.50 -13.50 4.54
CA ARG A 51 -1.85 -12.15 4.11
C ARG A 51 -0.92 -11.73 2.99
N TYR A 52 -1.39 -10.88 2.09
CA TYR A 52 -0.60 -10.39 0.96
C TYR A 52 -0.70 -8.88 0.87
N LEU A 53 0.40 -8.24 0.50
CA LEU A 53 0.38 -6.88 -0.01
C LEU A 53 0.25 -6.91 -1.52
N LEU A 54 -0.60 -6.03 -2.05
CA LEU A 54 -0.81 -5.83 -3.48
C LEU A 54 -0.68 -4.34 -3.79
N ALA A 55 0.18 -3.97 -4.72
CA ALA A 55 0.27 -2.60 -5.22
C ALA A 55 -0.41 -2.49 -6.58
N ASP A 56 -1.25 -1.48 -6.74
CA ASP A 56 -1.96 -1.24 -7.99
C ASP A 56 -1.26 -0.21 -8.91
N GLU A 57 -1.74 -0.12 -10.15
CA GLU A 57 -1.24 0.80 -11.17
C GLU A 57 -1.50 2.29 -10.87
N PHE A 58 -2.32 2.60 -9.87
CA PHE A 58 -2.58 3.96 -9.41
C PHE A 58 -1.70 4.37 -8.23
N GLY A 59 -0.81 3.48 -7.77
CA GLY A 59 0.08 3.74 -6.64
C GLY A 59 -0.55 3.44 -5.28
N ASN A 60 -1.71 2.78 -5.21
CA ASN A 60 -2.26 2.38 -3.91
C ASN A 60 -1.66 1.04 -3.46
N LEU A 61 -1.39 0.94 -2.16
CA LEU A 61 -0.99 -0.30 -1.51
C LEU A 61 -2.17 -0.88 -0.73
N HIS A 62 -2.47 -2.15 -0.98
CA HIS A 62 -3.60 -2.87 -0.40
C HIS A 62 -3.11 -4.08 0.39
N MET A 63 -3.77 -4.39 1.50
CA MET A 63 -3.63 -5.65 2.22
C MET A 63 -4.80 -6.58 1.87
N LEU A 64 -4.48 -7.79 1.43
CA LEU A 64 -5.43 -8.87 1.21
C LEU A 64 -5.30 -9.91 2.34
N SER A 65 -6.37 -10.07 3.10
CA SER A 65 -6.49 -11.05 4.18
C SER A 65 -7.47 -12.16 3.82
N MET A 66 -7.16 -13.39 4.20
CA MET A 66 -8.07 -14.51 4.08
C MET A 66 -8.85 -14.70 5.38
N MET A 67 -10.15 -14.95 5.28
CA MET A 67 -11.04 -15.14 6.43
C MET A 67 -11.56 -16.58 6.51
N VAL A 68 -11.70 -17.09 7.72
CA VAL A 68 -12.29 -18.40 8.03
C VAL A 68 -13.35 -18.24 9.12
N ALA A 69 -14.34 -19.14 9.16
CA ALA A 69 -15.46 -19.02 10.11
C ALA A 69 -15.18 -19.61 11.51
N GLY A 70 -14.13 -20.41 11.67
CA GLY A 70 -13.74 -21.04 12.93
C GLY A 70 -12.25 -20.91 13.22
N PRO A 71 -11.73 -21.61 14.25
CA PRO A 71 -10.30 -21.62 14.55
C PRO A 71 -9.53 -22.06 13.31
N ALA A 72 -8.57 -21.26 12.87
CA ALA A 72 -7.81 -21.54 11.65
C ALA A 72 -7.15 -22.93 11.69
N GLU A 73 -6.76 -23.41 12.88
CA GLU A 73 -6.14 -24.72 13.09
C GLU A 73 -7.04 -25.94 12.87
N SER A 74 -8.36 -25.73 12.67
CA SER A 74 -9.26 -26.84 12.42
C SER A 74 -9.07 -27.41 11.00
N PRO A 75 -8.88 -28.73 10.84
CA PRO A 75 -8.65 -29.36 9.53
C PRO A 75 -9.85 -29.30 8.59
N THR A 76 -11.04 -28.96 9.11
CA THR A 76 -12.27 -28.77 8.31
C THR A 76 -12.47 -27.32 7.91
N ASN A 77 -11.63 -26.41 8.39
CA ASN A 77 -11.76 -24.99 8.16
C ASN A 77 -11.15 -24.64 6.80
N HIS A 78 -11.98 -24.09 5.94
CA HIS A 78 -11.60 -23.63 4.62
C HIS A 78 -11.85 -22.13 4.54
N ILE A 79 -11.11 -21.45 3.66
CA ILE A 79 -11.29 -20.02 3.43
C ILE A 79 -12.75 -19.74 3.09
N GLN A 80 -13.38 -18.88 3.87
CA GLN A 80 -14.79 -18.50 3.72
C GLN A 80 -14.94 -17.19 2.96
N GLY A 81 -13.95 -16.31 3.06
CA GLY A 81 -13.97 -15.01 2.41
C GLY A 81 -12.58 -14.42 2.22
N LEU A 82 -12.54 -13.36 1.44
CA LEU A 82 -11.38 -12.51 1.21
C LEU A 82 -11.73 -11.10 1.67
N GLN A 83 -10.79 -10.39 2.26
CA GLN A 83 -10.93 -9.00 2.66
C GLN A 83 -9.77 -8.22 2.05
N LEU A 84 -10.09 -7.19 1.25
CA LEU A 84 -9.11 -6.28 0.70
C LEU A 84 -9.29 -4.93 1.38
N GLU A 85 -8.20 -4.38 1.91
CA GLU A 85 -8.16 -3.10 2.59
C GLU A 85 -7.07 -2.21 1.99
N THR A 86 -7.41 -0.97 1.63
CA THR A 86 -6.43 0.00 1.15
C THR A 86 -5.68 0.58 2.34
N LEU A 87 -4.35 0.46 2.35
CA LEU A 87 -3.51 0.97 3.42
C LEU A 87 -3.10 2.43 3.19
N GLY A 88 -2.89 2.82 1.95
CA GLY A 88 -2.44 4.17 1.58
C GLY A 88 -1.83 4.19 0.18
N SER A 89 -1.10 5.25 -0.14
CA SER A 89 -0.45 5.46 -1.43
C SER A 89 1.08 5.44 -1.34
N CYS A 90 1.71 5.00 -2.41
CA CYS A 90 3.16 4.92 -2.62
C CYS A 90 3.48 5.19 -4.09
N ASN A 91 4.77 5.33 -4.42
CA ASN A 91 5.20 5.39 -5.81
C ASN A 91 4.86 4.08 -6.54
N LEU A 92 4.61 4.16 -7.84
CA LEU A 92 4.17 3.03 -8.67
C LEU A 92 5.13 1.85 -8.52
N ALA A 93 4.70 0.84 -7.78
CA ALA A 93 5.52 -0.27 -7.37
C ALA A 93 5.65 -1.30 -8.50
N THR A 94 6.88 -1.65 -8.83
CA THR A 94 7.22 -2.77 -9.71
C THR A 94 7.76 -3.96 -8.92
N SER A 95 8.12 -3.75 -7.65
CA SER A 95 8.49 -4.81 -6.71
C SER A 95 8.16 -4.40 -5.28
N LEU A 96 7.80 -5.39 -4.45
CA LEU A 96 7.57 -5.20 -3.02
C LEU A 96 8.41 -6.22 -2.26
N THR A 97 8.95 -5.82 -1.12
CA THR A 97 9.66 -6.74 -0.22
C THR A 97 9.36 -6.37 1.23
N TYR A 98 8.69 -7.27 1.95
CA TYR A 98 8.47 -7.10 3.38
C TYR A 98 9.77 -7.38 4.16
N LEU A 99 10.15 -6.45 5.03
CA LEU A 99 11.40 -6.48 5.78
C LEU A 99 11.22 -6.87 7.27
N GLY A 100 9.97 -6.93 7.75
CA GLY A 100 9.64 -7.16 9.15
C GLY A 100 9.13 -5.91 9.87
N GLN A 101 8.37 -6.09 10.95
CA GLN A 101 7.89 -5.00 11.82
C GLN A 101 7.13 -3.90 11.06
N GLY A 102 6.36 -4.28 10.04
CA GLY A 102 5.58 -3.33 9.22
C GLY A 102 6.40 -2.62 8.14
N LEU A 103 7.73 -2.80 8.09
CA LEU A 103 8.58 -2.20 7.06
C LEU A 103 8.47 -2.95 5.74
N VAL A 104 8.33 -2.18 4.66
CA VAL A 104 8.25 -2.67 3.29
C VAL A 104 9.14 -1.80 2.40
N PHE A 105 9.97 -2.45 1.60
CA PHE A 105 10.65 -1.77 0.50
C PHE A 105 9.76 -1.78 -0.74
N VAL A 106 9.52 -0.60 -1.31
CA VAL A 106 8.76 -0.36 -2.53
C VAL A 106 9.73 0.01 -3.63
N GLY A 107 10.04 -0.93 -4.52
CA GLY A 107 10.86 -0.66 -5.69
C GLY A 107 9.99 -0.10 -6.83
N SER A 108 10.36 1.06 -7.37
CA SER A 108 9.71 1.67 -8.52
C SER A 108 10.66 1.76 -9.72
N ALA A 109 10.13 1.58 -10.92
CA ALA A 109 10.89 1.77 -12.15
C ALA A 109 10.80 3.20 -12.71
N MET A 110 9.72 3.93 -12.40
CA MET A 110 9.38 5.23 -13.03
C MET A 110 9.32 6.39 -12.03
N GLY A 111 9.50 6.11 -10.74
CA GLY A 111 9.67 7.10 -9.68
C GLY A 111 10.71 6.62 -8.68
N ASP A 112 10.90 7.39 -7.62
CA ASP A 112 11.82 7.05 -6.54
C ASP A 112 11.34 5.79 -5.83
N SER A 113 12.29 4.94 -5.43
CA SER A 113 11.96 3.80 -4.58
C SER A 113 11.74 4.28 -3.15
N GLN A 114 10.93 3.59 -2.37
CA GLN A 114 10.54 4.06 -1.04
C GLN A 114 10.74 2.98 0.01
N LEU A 115 11.17 3.38 1.21
CA LEU A 115 10.99 2.58 2.43
C LEU A 115 9.71 3.08 3.10
N VAL A 116 8.72 2.21 3.25
CA VAL A 116 7.45 2.53 3.88
C VAL A 116 7.22 1.69 5.13
N GLN A 117 6.43 2.22 6.06
CA GLN A 117 5.97 1.53 7.24
C GLN A 117 4.44 1.45 7.25
N ILE A 118 3.94 0.24 7.49
CA ILE A 118 2.53 -0.03 7.71
C ILE A 118 2.27 0.03 9.22
N HIS A 119 1.29 0.83 9.62
CA HIS A 119 0.84 0.99 10.99
C HIS A 119 -0.43 0.18 11.25
N ASP A 120 -0.62 -0.24 12.50
CA ASP A 120 -1.84 -0.96 12.92
C ASP A 120 -3.04 -0.01 13.12
N GLU A 121 -2.76 1.26 13.41
CA GLU A 121 -3.75 2.32 13.58
C GLU A 121 -3.55 3.39 12.51
N PRO A 122 -4.63 4.04 12.06
CA PRO A 122 -4.53 5.11 11.07
C PRO A 122 -3.80 6.31 11.68
N PHE A 123 -2.91 6.92 10.90
CA PHE A 123 -2.19 8.13 11.29
C PHE A 123 -2.47 9.26 10.29
N SER A 124 -2.30 10.50 10.75
CA SER A 124 -2.36 11.69 9.89
C SER A 124 -0.97 12.31 9.75
N GLU A 125 -0.82 13.28 8.85
CA GLU A 125 0.40 14.07 8.69
C GLU A 125 0.89 14.76 9.99
N HIS A 126 0.02 14.91 11.00
CA HIS A 126 0.37 15.41 12.33
C HIS A 126 0.72 14.32 13.36
N GLY A 127 0.82 13.07 12.92
CA GLY A 127 1.13 11.90 13.76
C GLY A 127 -0.09 11.01 14.02
N PRO A 128 0.04 10.03 14.93
CA PRO A 128 -1.08 9.15 15.28
C PRO A 128 -2.24 9.96 15.86
N LEU A 129 -3.47 9.67 15.42
CA LEU A 129 -4.65 10.33 15.99
C LEU A 129 -4.78 9.88 17.45
N LYS A 130 -4.81 10.84 18.37
CA LYS A 130 -5.08 10.54 19.78
C LYS A 130 -6.53 10.07 19.91
N LYS A 131 -6.73 8.92 20.53
CA LYS A 131 -8.04 8.34 20.85
C LYS A 131 -8.67 9.06 22.05
N ASP A 132 -8.78 10.39 21.99
CA ASP A 132 -9.37 11.19 23.07
C ASP A 132 -10.88 11.40 22.79
N VAL A 133 -11.65 10.34 23.01
CA VAL A 133 -13.10 10.47 23.31
C VAL A 133 -13.35 9.82 24.66
N THR A 134 -12.93 10.51 25.71
CA THR A 134 -13.66 10.52 26.97
C THR A 134 -14.12 11.96 27.16
N GLY A 135 -15.43 12.16 26.99
CA GLY A 135 -16.05 13.47 26.95
C GLY A 135 -15.75 14.32 28.17
N GLU A 136 -15.22 15.50 27.91
CA GLU A 136 -15.54 16.70 28.67
C GLU A 136 -15.95 17.75 27.63
N GLU A 137 -17.25 18.03 27.59
CA GLU A 137 -17.85 19.08 26.78
C GLU A 137 -17.33 20.42 27.29
N ASN A 138 -16.38 21.02 26.58
CA ASN A 138 -16.16 22.46 26.65
C ASN A 138 -16.86 23.06 25.42
N GLU A 139 -18.08 23.51 25.63
CA GLU A 139 -18.80 24.39 24.72
C GLU A 139 -18.10 25.76 24.78
N ASP A 140 -17.08 26.01 23.96
CA ASP A 140 -16.67 27.37 23.55
C ASP A 140 -15.62 27.28 22.42
N ASP A 141 -15.88 28.05 21.35
CA ASP A 141 -15.00 28.49 20.26
C ASP A 141 -14.77 27.59 19.01
N ASP A 142 -15.51 27.91 17.94
CA ASP A 142 -15.05 28.00 16.53
C ASP A 142 -14.32 26.83 15.82
N ASP A 143 -14.73 25.57 15.99
CA ASP A 143 -14.18 24.43 15.22
C ASP A 143 -14.84 24.24 13.82
N GLU A 144 -14.89 25.29 13.00
CA GLU A 144 -15.22 25.21 11.55
C GLU A 144 -13.97 24.95 10.69
N ASP A 145 -13.00 24.17 11.19
CA ASP A 145 -11.81 23.70 10.45
C ASP A 145 -11.51 22.23 10.76
N LEU A 146 -12.54 21.42 11.06
CA LEU A 146 -12.48 19.96 10.92
C LEU A 146 -12.48 19.60 9.42
N LEU A 147 -11.46 20.05 8.71
CA LEU A 147 -11.06 19.50 7.43
C LEU A 147 -11.02 17.98 7.61
N LEU A 148 -11.68 17.25 6.72
CA LEU A 148 -11.62 15.79 6.65
C LEU A 148 -10.14 15.38 6.56
N LEU A 149 -9.50 15.17 7.71
CA LEU A 149 -8.12 14.72 7.77
C LEU A 149 -8.10 13.36 7.08
N GLU A 150 -7.47 13.29 5.91
CA GLU A 150 -7.25 12.03 5.22
C GLU A 150 -6.31 11.20 6.08
N THR A 151 -6.84 10.17 6.73
CA THR A 151 -6.04 9.26 7.54
C THR A 151 -5.57 8.09 6.68
N THR A 152 -4.33 7.65 6.89
CA THR A 152 -3.72 6.53 6.16
C THR A 152 -3.06 5.56 7.14
N TYR A 153 -2.85 4.31 6.74
CA TYR A 153 -2.06 3.32 7.49
C TYR A 153 -0.62 3.23 6.98
N LEU A 154 -0.30 3.90 5.88
CA LEU A 154 1.00 3.82 5.22
C LEU A 154 1.81 5.10 5.35
N GLN A 155 3.00 5.01 5.96
CA GLN A 155 3.96 6.11 6.10
C GLN A 155 5.18 5.90 5.23
N VAL A 156 5.57 6.91 4.45
CA VAL A 156 6.87 6.94 3.77
C VAL A 156 7.94 7.38 4.77
N LEU A 157 8.94 6.53 5.00
CA LEU A 157 10.06 6.82 5.90
C LEU A 157 11.26 7.41 5.17
N GLU A 158 11.53 6.90 3.98
CA GLU A 158 12.68 7.31 3.17
C GLU A 158 12.37 7.15 1.67
N GLU A 159 12.92 8.04 0.86
CA GLU A 159 12.88 7.97 -0.60
C GLU A 159 14.30 7.80 -1.15
N PHE A 160 14.44 6.90 -2.11
CA PHE A 160 15.67 6.57 -2.80
C PHE A 160 15.57 7.07 -4.24
N PRO A 161 16.29 8.14 -4.60
CA PRO A 161 16.22 8.75 -5.92
C PRO A 161 16.46 7.73 -7.04
N ASN A 162 15.51 7.65 -7.96
CA ASN A 162 15.61 6.84 -9.15
C ASN A 162 15.78 7.74 -10.38
N LEU A 163 16.94 7.65 -11.03
CA LEU A 163 17.25 8.43 -12.23
C LEU A 163 16.60 7.84 -13.49
N GLY A 164 15.99 6.66 -13.39
CA GLY A 164 15.43 5.93 -14.52
C GLY A 164 14.03 6.37 -14.95
N PRO A 165 13.66 6.11 -16.22
CA PRO A 165 14.53 5.75 -17.32
C PRO A 165 15.24 7.00 -17.88
N ILE A 166 16.57 7.01 -17.87
CA ILE A 166 17.35 8.09 -18.49
C ILE A 166 17.15 7.98 -20.00
N LEU A 167 16.45 8.96 -20.58
CA LEU A 167 16.16 9.00 -22.01
C LEU A 167 17.36 9.49 -22.82
N ASP A 168 18.09 10.47 -22.29
CA ASP A 168 19.29 11.05 -22.88
C ASP A 168 20.15 11.69 -21.78
N PHE A 169 21.45 11.86 -22.03
CA PHE A 169 22.35 12.60 -21.16
C PHE A 169 23.36 13.39 -22.00
N ASP A 170 23.62 14.63 -21.62
CA ASP A 170 24.69 15.44 -22.20
C ASP A 170 25.68 15.85 -21.11
N LEU A 171 26.97 15.79 -21.43
CA LEU A 171 28.04 16.15 -20.51
C LEU A 171 28.63 17.48 -20.95
N ILE A 172 28.17 18.56 -20.31
CA ILE A 172 28.67 19.91 -20.57
C ILE A 172 29.72 20.24 -19.52
N PRO A 173 30.97 20.53 -19.91
CA PRO A 173 31.98 21.02 -18.98
C PRO A 173 31.55 22.38 -18.43
N THR A 174 31.00 22.38 -17.22
CA THR A 174 30.78 23.62 -16.48
C THR A 174 32.11 24.04 -15.86
N THR A 175 32.49 25.29 -16.05
CA THR A 175 33.64 25.85 -15.34
C THR A 175 33.35 25.76 -13.83
N LEU A 176 34.13 24.93 -13.15
CA LEU A 176 34.00 24.52 -11.74
C LEU A 176 32.70 23.75 -11.39
N GLY A 177 32.52 22.55 -11.98
CA GLY A 177 32.22 21.35 -11.17
C GLY A 177 30.78 20.80 -11.09
N GLY A 178 29.84 21.17 -11.97
CA GLY A 178 28.47 20.65 -11.95
C GLY A 178 28.07 19.91 -13.23
N ALA A 179 27.60 18.66 -13.11
CA ALA A 179 26.92 17.95 -14.19
C ALA A 179 25.40 18.19 -14.12
N SER A 180 24.72 18.29 -15.26
CA SER A 180 23.25 18.44 -15.37
C SER A 180 22.61 17.21 -16.01
N THR A 181 21.55 16.67 -15.42
CA THR A 181 20.78 15.52 -15.95
C THR A 181 19.30 15.89 -16.06
N SER A 182 18.61 15.49 -17.13
CA SER A 182 17.15 15.62 -17.27
C SER A 182 16.47 14.25 -17.28
N SER A 183 15.63 13.97 -16.28
CA SER A 183 14.70 12.84 -16.25
C SER A 183 13.26 13.35 -16.37
N GLY A 184 12.37 12.56 -16.98
CA GLY A 184 10.97 12.93 -17.20
C GLY A 184 10.02 11.82 -16.79
N ALA A 185 9.21 12.09 -15.75
CA ALA A 185 7.96 11.38 -15.47
C ALA A 185 6.85 12.43 -15.37
N ASN A 186 5.74 12.20 -16.07
CA ASN A 186 4.68 13.18 -16.25
C ASN A 186 3.89 13.33 -14.93
N ALA A 187 4.18 14.37 -14.14
CA ALA A 187 3.34 14.78 -13.01
C ALA A 187 2.18 15.67 -13.50
N PRO A 188 0.98 15.62 -12.90
CA PRO A 188 -0.12 16.51 -13.28
C PRO A 188 0.20 17.95 -12.87
N GLY A 189 0.64 18.76 -13.83
CA GLY A 189 1.04 20.15 -13.60
C GLY A 189 -0.14 21.07 -13.33
N ASN A 190 -0.19 21.69 -12.15
CA ASN A 190 -0.89 22.94 -11.96
C ASN A 190 -0.05 24.07 -12.57
N ALA A 191 -0.45 24.52 -13.76
CA ALA A 191 0.20 25.63 -14.44
C ALA A 191 -0.25 26.97 -13.84
N THR A 192 0.55 27.55 -12.94
CA THR A 192 0.47 28.98 -12.63
C THR A 192 1.42 29.74 -13.57
N SER A 193 0.84 30.50 -14.50
CA SER A 193 1.55 31.42 -15.39
C SER A 193 2.18 32.59 -14.59
N PRO A 194 3.43 32.99 -14.86
CA PRO A 194 3.96 34.23 -14.31
C PRO A 194 3.63 35.43 -15.22
N LYS A 195 2.97 36.42 -14.61
CA LYS A 195 2.75 37.84 -14.97
C LYS A 195 2.59 38.24 -16.43
#